data_AF-A0A1W9PH01-F1
#
_entry.id   AF-A0A1W9PH01-F1
#
_cell.length_a   1.000
_cell.length_b   1.000
_cell.length_c   1.000
_cell.angle_alpha   90.00
_cell.angle_beta   90.00
_cell.angle_gamma   90.00
#
_symmetry.space_group_name_H-M   'P 1'
#
loop_
_entity.id
_entity.type
_entity.pdbx_description
1 polymer ?
#
loop_
_entity_poly.entity_id
_entity_poly.type
_entity_poly.pdbx_seq_one_letter_code
_entity_poly.pdbx_strand_id
1 'polypeptide(L)'
;MLSALFFSACEDKTDLSKKSVPEDICIAKTTTAANTEELEKELKQLQKELEHPCTVQCCQLYVEKVINEGSDVLGMPAGSMAKGYATPEDAKKIAAYVMTLSGRKPMHPEYIQEGNLYFNGNCGGCHGNDGKGLGGTHPNLTLKELKGVKIRKKMRIEALKKMLKTG
;
A
#
# COMPACT_ATOMS: atom_id res chain seq x y z
N MET A 1 46.21 -39.84 6.79
CA MET A 1 44.81 -40.33 6.84
C MET A 1 43.93 -39.30 6.16
N LEU A 2 43.45 -39.65 4.96
CA LEU A 2 42.33 -39.02 4.26
C LEU A 2 41.07 -39.12 5.13
N SER A 3 40.19 -38.13 5.12
CA SER A 3 38.91 -38.23 4.41
C SER A 3 38.06 -36.96 4.61
N ALA A 4 37.23 -36.68 3.61
CA ALA A 4 36.55 -35.42 3.37
C ALA A 4 35.01 -35.60 3.41
N LEU A 5 34.30 -34.47 3.65
CA LEU A 5 32.91 -34.15 3.25
C LEU A 5 31.78 -34.89 4.03
N PHE A 6 30.60 -34.35 4.32
CA PHE A 6 29.65 -33.62 3.44
C PHE A 6 28.42 -33.07 4.23
N PHE A 7 27.76 -32.06 3.65
CA PHE A 7 26.35 -31.60 3.83
C PHE A 7 25.91 -30.92 5.15
N SER A 8 25.69 -29.60 5.09
CA SER A 8 24.35 -29.08 4.78
C SER A 8 24.40 -27.57 4.56
N ALA A 9 24.15 -27.15 3.33
CA ALA A 9 23.77 -25.80 2.99
C ALA A 9 22.46 -25.42 3.70
N CYS A 10 22.38 -24.21 4.22
CA CYS A 10 21.15 -23.44 4.21
C CYS A 10 21.54 -21.97 4.07
N GLU A 11 21.96 -21.62 2.86
CA GLU A 11 21.99 -20.24 2.42
C GLU A 11 20.56 -19.67 2.37
N ASP A 12 20.52 -18.36 2.57
CA ASP A 12 19.49 -17.44 2.09
C ASP A 12 18.13 -17.44 2.80
N LYS A 13 18.09 -16.68 3.90
CA LYS A 13 16.91 -15.87 4.22
C LYS A 13 17.27 -14.41 3.96
N THR A 14 17.19 -14.00 2.70
CA THR A 14 17.07 -12.61 2.31
C THR A 14 16.00 -11.96 3.19
N ASP A 15 16.49 -11.16 4.12
CA ASP A 15 15.72 -10.28 4.99
C ASP A 15 14.94 -9.30 4.12
N LEU A 16 13.67 -9.62 3.85
CA LEU A 16 12.72 -8.81 3.10
C LEU A 16 12.46 -7.43 3.76
N SER A 17 13.08 -7.12 4.91
CA SER A 17 13.04 -5.79 5.51
C SER A 17 14.05 -4.79 4.92
N LYS A 18 15.00 -5.24 4.08
CA LYS A 18 16.09 -4.39 3.55
C LYS A 18 16.04 -4.07 2.07
N LYS A 19 15.11 -4.64 1.31
CA LYS A 19 14.79 -4.06 -0.01
C LYS A 19 13.84 -2.92 0.26
N SER A 20 14.34 -1.68 0.18
CA SER A 20 13.49 -0.52 -0.03
C SER A 20 12.54 -0.89 -1.17
N VAL A 21 11.27 -1.16 -0.85
CA VAL A 21 10.27 -1.20 -1.90
C VAL A 21 10.35 0.20 -2.49
N PRO A 22 10.72 0.35 -3.77
CA PRO A 22 10.80 1.67 -4.36
C PRO A 22 9.46 2.34 -4.08
N GLU A 23 9.49 3.54 -3.51
CA GLU A 23 8.28 4.34 -3.26
C GLU A 23 7.39 4.35 -4.52
N ASP A 24 8.03 4.21 -5.68
CA ASP A 24 7.53 4.07 -7.03
C ASP A 24 6.42 3.01 -7.23
N ILE A 25 6.44 1.84 -6.62
CA ILE A 25 5.45 0.79 -7.00
C ILE A 25 4.04 1.09 -6.47
N CYS A 26 3.93 1.85 -5.38
CA CYS A 26 2.66 2.04 -4.69
C CYS A 26 1.96 3.35 -5.02
N ILE A 27 2.72 4.34 -5.47
CA ILE A 27 2.26 5.71 -5.74
C ILE A 27 2.76 6.28 -7.09
N ALA A 28 3.61 5.59 -7.87
CA ALA A 28 4.11 6.17 -9.12
C ALA A 28 3.03 6.39 -10.16
N LYS A 29 3.24 7.49 -10.89
CA LYS A 29 2.41 8.02 -11.96
C LYS A 29 2.87 7.55 -13.35
N THR A 30 4.06 6.96 -13.52
CA THR A 30 4.67 6.73 -14.84
C THR A 30 5.53 5.46 -14.92
N THR A 31 5.60 4.86 -16.10
CA THR A 31 6.48 3.70 -16.42
C THR A 31 7.91 4.18 -16.64
N THR A 32 8.88 3.39 -16.20
CA THR A 32 10.29 3.58 -16.57
C THR A 32 10.65 2.83 -17.85
N ALA A 33 9.70 2.06 -18.41
CA ALA A 33 9.96 1.17 -19.53
C ALA A 33 10.35 1.94 -20.79
N ALA A 34 11.52 1.64 -21.32
CA ALA A 34 12.04 2.25 -22.55
C ALA A 34 11.63 1.47 -23.81
N ASN A 35 11.13 0.24 -23.66
CA ASN A 35 10.77 -0.64 -24.76
C ASN A 35 9.66 -1.63 -24.38
N THR A 36 9.14 -2.36 -25.38
CA THR A 36 8.06 -3.34 -25.23
C THR A 36 8.41 -4.49 -24.29
N GLU A 37 9.65 -4.98 -24.30
CA GLU A 37 10.08 -6.06 -23.39
C GLU A 37 10.02 -5.63 -21.92
N GLU A 38 10.48 -4.41 -21.64
CA GLU A 38 10.43 -3.83 -20.30
C GLU A 38 8.99 -3.55 -19.85
N LEU A 39 8.11 -3.11 -20.76
CA LEU A 39 6.67 -2.97 -20.50
C LEU A 39 6.02 -4.31 -20.14
N GLU A 40 6.32 -5.38 -20.88
CA GLU A 40 5.79 -6.72 -20.59
C GLU A 40 6.30 -7.25 -19.24
N LYS A 41 7.58 -6.98 -18.91
CA LYS A 41 8.17 -7.35 -17.62
C LYS A 41 7.51 -6.59 -16.47
N GLU A 42 7.30 -5.28 -16.61
CA GLU A 42 6.61 -4.46 -15.62
C GLU A 42 5.16 -4.94 -15.42
N LEU A 43 4.44 -5.23 -16.52
CA LEU A 43 3.08 -5.77 -16.46
C LEU A 43 3.03 -7.10 -15.70
N LYS A 44 3.93 -8.05 -16.00
CA LYS A 44 4.02 -9.33 -15.29
C LYS A 44 4.31 -9.15 -13.81
N GLN A 45 5.20 -8.22 -13.46
CA GLN A 45 5.54 -7.91 -12.08
C GLN A 45 4.33 -7.35 -11.31
N LEU A 46 3.62 -6.38 -11.89
CA LEU A 46 2.43 -5.79 -11.29
C LEU A 46 1.26 -6.79 -11.16
N GLN A 47 1.10 -7.69 -12.12
CA GLN A 47 0.11 -8.76 -12.04
C GLN A 47 0.39 -9.68 -10.85
N LYS A 48 1.65 -10.06 -10.64
CA LYS A 48 2.05 -10.84 -9.46
C LYS A 48 1.81 -10.07 -8.16
N GLU A 49 2.07 -8.77 -8.14
CA GLU A 49 1.81 -7.92 -6.96
C GLU A 49 0.33 -7.68 -6.67
N LEU A 50 -0.55 -7.85 -7.65
CA LEU A 50 -2.00 -7.81 -7.44
C LEU A 50 -2.49 -9.04 -6.65
N GLU A 51 -1.77 -10.17 -6.74
CA GLU A 51 -2.06 -11.40 -5.99
C GLU A 51 -1.61 -11.30 -4.52
N HIS A 52 -0.75 -10.34 -4.20
CA HIS A 52 -0.18 -10.17 -2.86
C HIS A 52 -0.74 -8.91 -2.17
N PRO A 53 -1.04 -8.98 -0.87
CA PRO A 53 -1.37 -7.81 -0.08
C PRO A 53 -0.25 -6.76 -0.16
N CYS A 54 -0.61 -5.48 -0.11
CA CYS A 54 0.30 -4.36 -0.09
C CYS A 54 1.36 -4.54 1.01
N THR A 55 2.57 -4.07 0.77
CA THR A 55 3.58 -3.97 1.84
C THR A 55 3.18 -2.89 2.85
N VAL A 56 3.80 -2.89 4.04
CA VAL A 56 3.46 -1.93 5.11
C VAL A 56 3.75 -0.51 4.61
N GLN A 57 4.95 -0.32 4.06
CA GLN A 57 5.39 0.93 3.45
C GLN A 57 4.42 1.42 2.38
N CYS A 58 4.04 0.55 1.44
CA CYS A 58 3.08 0.84 0.38
C CYS A 58 1.75 1.39 0.91
N CYS A 59 1.22 0.71 1.92
CA CYS A 59 -0.08 1.05 2.47
C CYS A 59 -0.02 2.31 3.35
N GLN A 60 1.07 2.56 4.07
CA GLN A 60 1.25 3.81 4.81
C GLN A 60 1.36 5.02 3.87
N LEU A 61 2.24 4.95 2.87
CA LEU A 61 2.38 5.99 1.84
C LEU A 61 1.05 6.27 1.13
N TYR A 62 0.26 5.22 0.88
CA TYR A 62 -1.06 5.42 0.31
C TYR A 62 -2.02 6.17 1.25
N VAL A 63 -2.11 5.77 2.52
CA VAL A 63 -2.99 6.44 3.48
C VAL A 63 -2.59 7.92 3.61
N GLU A 64 -1.30 8.20 3.72
CA GLU A 64 -0.77 9.57 3.73
C GLU A 64 -1.20 10.35 2.49
N LYS A 65 -1.02 9.77 1.30
CA LYS A 65 -1.44 10.40 0.03
C LYS A 65 -2.93 10.74 0.03
N VAL A 66 -3.80 9.85 0.50
CA VAL A 66 -5.26 10.11 0.52
C VAL A 66 -5.61 11.22 1.49
N ILE A 67 -5.00 11.25 2.66
CA ILE A 67 -5.27 12.30 3.65
C ILE A 67 -4.85 13.67 3.10
N ASN A 68 -3.70 13.72 2.42
CA ASN A 68 -3.12 14.96 1.89
C ASN A 68 -3.75 15.43 0.57
N GLU A 69 -4.15 14.51 -0.31
CA GLU A 69 -4.60 14.82 -1.67
C GLU A 69 -6.09 14.52 -1.93
N GLY A 70 -6.73 13.74 -1.06
CA GLY A 70 -8.06 13.20 -1.28
C GLY A 70 -8.08 11.98 -2.20
N SER A 71 -9.27 11.41 -2.42
CA SER A 71 -9.47 10.29 -3.34
C SER A 71 -10.92 10.16 -3.79
N ASP A 72 -11.14 9.91 -5.07
CA ASP A 72 -12.45 9.72 -5.71
C ASP A 72 -12.59 8.34 -6.41
N VAL A 73 -11.54 7.52 -6.36
CA VAL A 73 -11.44 6.30 -7.18
C VAL A 73 -12.21 5.09 -6.63
N LEU A 74 -12.78 5.17 -5.43
CA LEU A 74 -13.36 4.01 -4.75
C LEU A 74 -14.79 3.69 -5.20
N GLY A 75 -15.50 4.64 -5.81
CA GLY A 75 -16.89 4.51 -6.23
C GLY A 75 -17.82 4.06 -5.09
N MET A 76 -17.63 4.61 -3.88
CA MET A 76 -18.40 4.24 -2.70
C MET A 76 -19.61 5.18 -2.50
N PRO A 77 -20.68 4.74 -1.81
CA PRO A 77 -21.88 5.57 -1.63
C PRO A 77 -21.63 6.91 -0.94
N ALA A 78 -20.63 7.01 -0.05
CA ALA A 78 -20.22 8.27 0.57
C ALA A 78 -19.59 9.28 -0.40
N GLY A 79 -19.26 8.84 -1.63
CA GLY A 79 -18.57 9.65 -2.62
C GLY A 79 -17.07 9.72 -2.39
N SER A 80 -16.49 10.87 -2.74
CA SER A 80 -15.05 11.13 -2.68
C SER A 80 -14.62 11.52 -1.27
N MET A 81 -13.42 11.10 -0.87
CA MET A 81 -12.75 11.61 0.32
C MET A 81 -12.03 12.92 -0.03
N ALA A 82 -12.42 14.02 0.61
CA ALA A 82 -11.74 15.30 0.48
C ALA A 82 -10.34 15.28 1.10
N LYS A 83 -9.51 16.27 0.78
CA LYS A 83 -8.21 16.49 1.43
C LYS A 83 -8.34 17.37 2.67
N GLY A 84 -7.31 17.39 3.51
CA GLY A 84 -7.17 18.37 4.59
C GLY A 84 -7.81 17.96 5.93
N TYR A 85 -8.07 16.67 6.13
CA TYR A 85 -8.51 16.13 7.42
C TYR A 85 -7.40 16.06 8.48
N ALA A 86 -6.13 16.23 8.07
CA ALA A 86 -4.98 16.30 8.96
C ALA A 86 -3.83 17.06 8.27
N THR A 87 -2.83 17.46 9.06
CA THR A 87 -1.56 17.98 8.52
C THR A 87 -0.75 16.84 7.89
N PRO A 88 0.22 17.14 7.00
CA PRO A 88 1.11 16.11 6.45
C PRO A 88 1.87 15.32 7.53
N GLU A 89 2.24 15.98 8.62
CA GLU A 89 2.91 15.37 9.78
C GLU A 89 1.97 14.41 10.52
N ASP A 90 0.74 14.82 10.77
CA ASP A 90 -0.25 13.98 11.45
C ASP A 90 -0.74 12.84 10.55
N ALA A 91 -0.74 13.03 9.23
CA ALA A 91 -1.07 12.00 8.25
C ALA A 91 -0.12 10.79 8.38
N LYS A 92 1.18 11.00 8.61
CA LYS A 92 2.15 9.92 8.86
C LYS A 92 1.80 9.11 10.11
N LYS A 93 1.37 9.81 11.16
CA LYS A 93 0.97 9.17 12.42
C LYS A 93 -0.31 8.38 12.27
N ILE A 94 -1.31 8.96 11.62
CA ILE A 94 -2.57 8.27 11.27
C ILE A 94 -2.27 7.04 10.42
N ALA A 95 -1.42 7.15 9.40
CA ALA A 95 -1.05 6.02 8.55
C ALA A 95 -0.38 4.89 9.33
N ALA A 96 0.49 5.21 10.30
CA ALA A 96 1.06 4.22 11.21
C ALA A 96 -0.02 3.52 12.06
N TYR A 97 -0.97 4.27 12.62
CA TYR A 97 -2.09 3.68 13.37
C TYR A 97 -2.98 2.78 12.50
N VAL A 98 -3.30 3.20 11.26
CA VAL A 98 -4.12 2.41 10.33
C VAL A 98 -3.51 1.03 10.05
N MET A 99 -2.18 0.90 10.05
CA MET A 99 -1.55 -0.42 9.87
C MET A 99 -1.90 -1.38 11.02
N THR A 100 -1.99 -0.85 12.24
CA THR A 100 -2.32 -1.65 13.43
C THR A 100 -3.73 -2.23 13.37
N LEU A 101 -4.67 -1.56 12.69
CA LEU A 101 -6.05 -2.03 12.49
C LEU A 101 -6.13 -3.36 11.73
N SER A 102 -5.10 -3.68 10.94
CA SER A 102 -4.96 -4.95 10.22
C SER A 102 -3.99 -5.93 10.91
N GLY A 103 -3.59 -5.62 12.16
CA GLY A 103 -2.62 -6.40 12.93
C GLY A 103 -1.18 -6.29 12.43
N ARG A 104 -0.85 -5.24 11.66
CA ARG A 104 0.47 -5.05 11.06
C ARG A 104 1.29 -4.06 11.88
N LYS A 105 2.59 -4.33 12.00
CA LYS A 105 3.54 -3.39 12.59
C LYS A 105 3.85 -2.27 11.58
N PRO A 106 3.64 -0.98 11.93
CA PRO A 106 4.00 0.13 11.06
C PRO A 106 5.51 0.36 11.02
N MET A 107 5.97 1.17 10.06
CA MET A 107 7.37 1.61 9.94
C MET A 107 7.84 2.41 11.16
N HIS A 108 6.94 3.20 11.75
CA HIS A 108 7.17 4.05 12.92
C HIS A 108 6.21 3.67 14.06
N PRO A 109 6.52 2.63 14.85
CA PRO A 109 5.68 2.21 15.98
C PRO A 109 5.46 3.31 17.03
N GLU A 110 6.41 4.23 17.19
CA GLU A 110 6.32 5.39 18.07
C GLU A 110 5.13 6.31 17.76
N TYR A 111 4.64 6.32 16.52
CA TYR A 111 3.51 7.16 16.11
C TYR A 111 2.13 6.58 16.43
N ILE A 112 2.05 5.32 16.90
CA ILE A 112 0.76 4.63 17.06
C ILE A 112 -0.16 5.37 18.03
N GLN A 113 0.38 5.85 19.17
CA GLN A 113 -0.44 6.49 20.20
C GLN A 113 -1.06 7.80 19.71
N GLU A 114 -0.26 8.69 19.14
CA GLU A 114 -0.74 9.94 18.56
C GLU A 114 -1.64 9.69 17.34
N GLY A 115 -1.25 8.75 16.47
CA GLY A 115 -2.03 8.36 15.31
C GLY A 115 -3.43 7.87 15.66
N ASN A 116 -3.57 7.14 16.77
CA ASN A 116 -4.86 6.72 17.30
C ASN A 116 -5.72 7.93 17.70
N LEU A 117 -5.15 8.91 18.40
CA LEU A 117 -5.87 10.12 18.82
C LEU A 117 -6.38 10.90 17.61
N TYR A 118 -5.51 11.17 16.64
CA TYR A 118 -5.89 11.87 15.41
C TYR A 118 -6.91 11.08 14.59
N PHE A 119 -6.76 9.76 14.50
CA PHE A 119 -7.72 8.92 13.78
C PHE A 119 -9.11 8.99 14.41
N ASN A 120 -9.24 8.86 15.72
CA ASN A 120 -10.56 8.94 16.37
C ASN A 120 -11.19 10.33 16.23
N GLY A 121 -10.39 11.39 16.32
CA GLY A 121 -10.88 12.77 16.19
C GLY A 121 -11.29 13.14 14.75
N ASN A 122 -10.54 12.70 13.75
CA ASN A 122 -10.67 13.20 12.38
C ASN A 122 -11.25 12.17 11.40
N CYS A 123 -11.09 10.87 11.67
CA CYS A 123 -11.40 9.79 10.71
C CYS A 123 -12.49 8.84 11.22
N GLY A 124 -12.59 8.65 12.53
CA GLY A 124 -13.49 7.69 13.17
C GLY A 124 -14.97 7.92 12.88
N GLY A 125 -15.38 9.18 12.66
CA GLY A 125 -16.76 9.51 12.31
C GLY A 125 -17.24 8.87 10.99
N CYS A 126 -16.33 8.69 10.01
CA CYS A 126 -16.65 8.10 8.71
C CYS A 126 -16.17 6.66 8.58
N HIS A 127 -14.97 6.36 9.08
CA HIS A 127 -14.36 5.02 8.99
C HIS A 127 -14.72 4.11 10.16
N GLY A 128 -15.44 4.61 11.17
CA GLY A 128 -15.62 3.95 12.46
C GLY A 128 -14.34 4.03 13.31
N ASN A 129 -14.48 4.08 14.63
CA ASN A 129 -13.33 4.08 15.54
C ASN A 129 -12.51 2.78 15.45
N ASP A 130 -13.14 1.69 15.00
CA ASP A 130 -12.50 0.40 14.71
C ASP A 130 -12.01 0.28 13.25
N GLY A 131 -12.20 1.31 12.42
CA GLY A 131 -11.76 1.38 11.03
C GLY A 131 -12.47 0.42 10.08
N LYS A 132 -13.57 -0.23 10.46
CA LYS A 132 -14.28 -1.17 9.57
C LYS A 132 -15.13 -0.49 8.49
N GLY A 133 -15.29 0.82 8.58
CA GLY A 133 -16.24 1.58 7.78
C GLY A 133 -17.68 1.39 8.24
N LEU A 134 -18.59 2.15 7.66
CA LEU A 134 -20.01 2.16 8.03
C LEU A 134 -20.84 1.39 7.00
N GLY A 135 -21.04 0.08 7.20
CA GLY A 135 -21.96 -0.72 6.38
C GLY A 135 -21.66 -0.77 4.88
N GLY A 136 -20.39 -0.57 4.48
CA GLY A 136 -19.98 -0.50 3.07
C GLY A 136 -20.09 0.89 2.42
N THR A 137 -20.62 1.89 3.15
CA THR A 137 -20.65 3.30 2.73
C THR A 137 -19.26 3.93 2.71
N HIS A 138 -18.39 3.49 3.62
CA HIS A 138 -16.98 3.89 3.74
C HIS A 138 -16.06 2.66 3.67
N PRO A 139 -14.79 2.81 3.29
CA PRO A 139 -13.89 1.67 3.14
C PRO A 139 -13.49 1.07 4.49
N ASN A 140 -13.39 -0.26 4.50
CA ASN A 140 -12.83 -1.02 5.60
C ASN A 140 -11.29 -0.97 5.57
N LEU A 141 -10.70 -0.33 6.57
CA LEU A 141 -9.26 -0.12 6.74
C LEU A 141 -8.56 -1.26 7.52
N THR A 142 -9.32 -2.22 8.06
CA THR A 142 -8.78 -3.40 8.78
C THR A 142 -8.26 -4.49 7.83
N LEU A 143 -8.51 -4.35 6.53
CA LEU A 143 -8.07 -5.30 5.52
C LEU A 143 -6.56 -5.15 5.25
N LYS A 144 -5.84 -6.27 5.15
CA LYS A 144 -4.41 -6.26 4.77
C LYS A 144 -4.16 -5.64 3.39
N GLU A 145 -5.12 -5.78 2.48
CA GLU A 145 -5.13 -5.10 1.18
C GLU A 145 -6.18 -3.99 1.20
N LEU A 146 -5.73 -2.73 1.21
CA LEU A 146 -6.64 -1.59 1.14
C LEU A 146 -7.27 -1.50 -0.25
N LYS A 147 -8.61 -1.33 -0.31
CA LYS A 147 -9.38 -1.29 -1.57
C LYS A 147 -8.79 -0.30 -2.59
N GLY A 148 -8.34 0.86 -2.13
CA GLY A 148 -7.74 1.87 -3.01
C GLY A 148 -6.40 1.46 -3.62
N VAL A 149 -5.55 0.73 -2.87
CA VAL A 149 -4.28 0.19 -3.40
C VAL A 149 -4.57 -0.81 -4.49
N LYS A 150 -5.50 -1.73 -4.24
CA LYS A 150 -5.97 -2.71 -5.23
C LYS A 150 -6.48 -2.04 -6.51
N ILE A 151 -7.27 -0.97 -6.39
CA ILE A 151 -7.79 -0.22 -7.55
C ILE A 151 -6.65 0.43 -8.33
N ARG A 152 -5.70 1.10 -7.68
CA ARG A 152 -4.56 1.71 -8.38
C ARG A 152 -3.68 0.69 -9.09
N LYS A 153 -3.37 -0.44 -8.46
CA LYS A 153 -2.65 -1.55 -9.11
C LYS A 153 -3.37 -2.01 -10.39
N LYS A 154 -4.70 -2.17 -10.33
CA LYS A 154 -5.52 -2.53 -11.51
C LYS A 154 -5.49 -1.45 -12.59
N MET A 155 -5.69 -0.19 -12.23
CA MET A 155 -5.63 0.93 -13.18
C MET A 155 -4.27 0.98 -13.88
N ARG A 156 -3.18 0.72 -13.14
CA ARG A 156 -1.83 0.67 -13.69
C ARG A 156 -1.65 -0.46 -14.69
N ILE A 157 -2.10 -1.66 -14.35
CA ILE A 157 -2.10 -2.83 -15.24
C ILE A 157 -2.84 -2.52 -16.54
N GLU A 158 -4.03 -1.92 -16.46
CA GLU A 158 -4.82 -1.58 -17.65
C GLU A 158 -4.15 -0.48 -18.49
N ALA A 159 -3.50 0.49 -17.87
CA ALA A 159 -2.72 1.50 -18.58
C ALA A 159 -1.53 0.87 -19.36
N LEU A 160 -0.79 -0.04 -18.73
CA LEU A 160 0.31 -0.75 -19.40
C LEU A 160 -0.19 -1.65 -20.53
N LYS A 161 -1.28 -2.39 -20.33
CA LYS A 161 -1.92 -3.17 -21.41
C LYS A 161 -2.35 -2.29 -22.58
N LYS A 162 -2.83 -1.08 -22.31
CA LYS A 162 -3.19 -0.12 -23.37
C LYS A 162 -1.95 0.31 -24.16
N MET A 163 -0.86 0.64 -23.46
CA MET A 163 0.42 1.01 -24.09
C MET A 163 0.95 -0.10 -25.01
N LEU A 164 0.93 -1.35 -24.55
CA LEU A 164 1.34 -2.53 -25.34
C LEU A 164 0.49 -2.78 -26.60
N LYS A 165 -0.74 -2.28 -26.65
CA LYS A 165 -1.61 -2.41 -27.83
C LYS A 165 -1.42 -1.28 -28.83
N THR A 166 -0.81 -0.16 -28.41
CA THR A 166 -0.68 1.06 -29.21
C THR A 166 0.73 1.35 -29.69
N GLY A 167 1.74 0.67 -29.14
CA GLY A 167 3.13 0.68 -29.59
C GLY A 167 3.44 -0.51 -30.47
#